data_AF-A0A7K2XDP3-F1
#
_entry.id   AF-A0A7K2XDP3-F1
#
_cell.length_a   1.000
_cell.length_b   1.000
_cell.length_c   1.000
_cell.angle_alpha   90.00
_cell.angle_beta   90.00
_cell.angle_gamma   90.00
#
_symmetry.space_group_name_H-M   'P 1'
#
loop_
_entity.id
_entity.type
_entity.pdbx_description
1 polymer ?
#
loop_
_entity_poly.entity_id
_entity_poly.type
_entity_poly.pdbx_seq_one_letter_code
_entity_poly.pdbx_strand_id
1 'polypeptide(L)' 'MVNSLPSPTTSAGRDGLAAILARPEETVVALDFDGTLADIVPDPESARAHPGAVAALAALAPRVASV' A
#
# COMPACT_ATOMS: atom_id res chain seq x y z
N MET A 1 2.21 15.98 -11.35
CA MET A 1 1.60 16.45 -10.10
C MET A 1 1.81 15.35 -9.07
N VAL A 2 2.73 15.51 -8.12
CA VAL A 2 2.76 14.62 -6.95
C VAL A 2 1.50 14.93 -6.15
N ASN A 3 0.51 14.04 -6.21
CA ASN A 3 -0.66 14.14 -5.36
C ASN A 3 -0.17 13.94 -3.92
N SER A 4 -0.37 14.92 -3.04
CA SER A 4 -0.02 14.75 -1.62
C SER A 4 -0.79 13.57 -1.05
N LEU A 5 -0.07 12.65 -0.40
CA LEU A 5 -0.69 11.51 0.25
C LEU A 5 -1.69 12.01 1.33
N PRO A 6 -2.83 11.31 1.52
CA PRO A 6 -3.77 11.66 2.57
C PRO A 6 -3.11 11.56 3.94
N SER A 7 -3.45 12.47 4.86
CA SER A 7 -2.96 12.46 6.25
C SER A 7 -4.04 11.96 7.21
N PRO A 8 -3.72 11.13 8.21
CA PRO A 8 -4.69 10.65 9.19
C PRO A 8 -5.33 11.81 9.99
N THR A 9 -6.66 11.87 10.00
CA THR A 9 -7.42 12.94 10.67
C THR A 9 -7.75 12.61 12.12
N THR A 10 -7.74 11.34 12.52
CA THR A 10 -8.01 10.88 13.89
C THR A 10 -6.71 10.66 14.68
N SER A 11 -6.77 10.73 16.02
CA SER A 11 -5.62 10.42 16.86
C SER A 11 -5.16 8.98 16.67
N ALA A 12 -6.10 8.02 16.68
CA ALA A 12 -5.79 6.61 16.42
C ALA A 12 -5.09 6.38 15.07
N GLY A 13 -5.49 7.10 14.01
CA GLY A 13 -4.83 7.01 12.72
C GLY A 13 -3.41 7.57 12.72
N ARG A 14 -3.16 8.68 13.45
CA ARG A 14 -1.81 9.24 13.61
C ARG A 14 -0.91 8.32 14.43
N ASP A 15 -1.43 7.80 15.54
CA ASP A 15 -0.71 6.89 16.43
C ASP A 15 -0.37 5.58 15.71
N GLY A 16 -1.31 5.05 14.93
CA GLY A 16 -1.10 3.87 14.10
C GLY A 16 -0.02 4.10 13.03
N LEU A 17 -0.08 5.21 12.29
CA LEU A 17 0.96 5.54 11.31
C LEU A 17 2.33 5.72 11.97
N ALA A 18 2.39 6.37 13.14
CA ALA A 18 3.64 6.54 13.88
C ALA A 18 4.21 5.18 14.32
N ALA A 19 3.37 4.25 14.78
CA ALA A 19 3.79 2.90 15.17
C ALA A 19 4.36 2.10 13.98
N ILE A 20 3.69 2.15 12.83
CA ILE A 20 4.15 1.48 11.59
C ILE A 20 5.51 2.04 11.16
N LEU A 21 5.68 3.36 11.18
CA LEU A 21 6.94 3.99 10.78
C LEU A 21 8.09 3.73 11.75
N ALA A 22 7.78 3.53 13.04
CA ALA A 22 8.78 3.25 14.06
C ALA A 22 9.30 1.80 14.01
N ARG A 23 8.44 0.83 13.68
CA ARG A 23 8.74 -0.60 13.64
C ARG A 23 8.05 -1.29 12.44
N PRO A 24 8.45 -0.98 11.20
CA PRO A 24 7.79 -1.49 10.01
C PRO A 24 7.90 -3.02 9.89
N GLU A 25 8.96 -3.63 10.43
CA GLU A 25 9.17 -5.09 10.46
C GLU A 25 8.16 -5.84 11.33
N GLU A 26 7.48 -5.16 12.26
CA GLU A 26 6.37 -5.71 13.07
C GLU A 26 5.00 -5.42 12.43
N THR A 27 4.96 -4.82 11.25
CA THR A 27 3.72 -4.40 10.58
C THR A 27 3.31 -5.37 9.49
N VAL A 28 2.03 -5.77 9.48
CA VAL A 28 1.41 -6.46 8.35
C VAL A 28 0.77 -5.45 7.41
N VAL A 29 1.14 -5.48 6.13
CA VAL A 29 0.50 -4.69 5.07
C VAL A 29 -0.36 -5.62 4.21
N ALA A 30 -1.68 -5.51 4.35
CA ALA A 30 -2.64 -6.25 3.54
C ALA A 30 -3.17 -5.33 2.43
N LEU A 31 -3.01 -5.76 1.18
CA LEU A 31 -3.41 -4.99 0.00
C LEU A 31 -4.45 -5.78 -0.78
N ASP A 32 -5.50 -5.08 -1.19
CA ASP A 32 -6.43 -5.58 -2.20
C ASP A 32 -5.82 -5.40 -3.61
N PHE A 33 -6.43 -6.03 -4.62
CA PHE A 33 -6.00 -5.93 -6.01
C PHE A 33 -6.86 -4.96 -6.82
N ASP A 34 -8.09 -5.32 -7.17
CA ASP A 34 -8.94 -4.51 -8.06
C ASP A 34 -9.38 -3.21 -7.38
N GLY A 35 -9.15 -2.07 -8.04
CA GLY A 35 -9.38 -0.75 -7.46
C GLY A 35 -8.31 -0.30 -6.46
N THR A 36 -7.27 -1.10 -6.23
CA THR A 36 -6.14 -0.77 -5.34
C THR A 36 -4.79 -0.85 -6.05
N LEU A 37 -4.40 -2.04 -6.51
CA LEU A 37 -3.17 -2.27 -7.27
C LEU A 37 -3.42 -2.36 -8.79
N ALA A 38 -4.68 -2.48 -9.20
CA ALA A 38 -5.15 -2.44 -10.58
C ALA A 38 -6.40 -1.54 -10.69
N ASP A 39 -6.69 -1.02 -11.88
CA ASP A 39 -7.95 -0.31 -12.10
C ASP A 39 -9.15 -1.27 -12.08
N ILE A 40 -10.31 -0.78 -11.61
CA ILE A 40 -11.57 -1.52 -11.77
C ILE A 40 -11.97 -1.47 -13.25
N VAL A 41 -12.01 -2.64 -13.89
CA VAL A 41 -12.31 -2.78 -15.32
C VAL A 41 -13.61 -3.57 -15.56
N PRO A 42 -14.31 -3.33 -16.69
CA PRO A 42 -15.55 -4.07 -17.00
C PRO A 42 -15.36 -5.57 -17.21
N ASP A 43 -14.22 -5.97 -17.79
CA ASP A 43 -13.84 -7.37 -17.98
C ASP A 43 -12.78 -7.77 -16.92
N PRO A 44 -13.11 -8.62 -15.93
CA PRO A 44 -12.19 -9.01 -14.87
C PRO A 44 -10.90 -9.66 -15.38
N GLU A 45 -10.94 -10.39 -16.51
CA GLU A 45 -9.73 -11.03 -17.06
C GLU A 45 -8.72 -10.02 -17.62
N SER A 46 -9.17 -8.79 -17.85
CA SER A 46 -8.35 -7.68 -18.32
C SER A 46 -7.69 -6.87 -17.19
N ALA A 47 -7.95 -7.19 -15.91
CA ALA A 47 -7.33 -6.49 -14.78
C ALA A 47 -5.81 -6.69 -14.78
N ARG A 48 -5.06 -5.60 -14.80
CA ARG A 48 -3.59 -5.61 -14.77
C ARG A 48 -3.10 -4.67 -13.70
N ALA A 49 -2.09 -5.13 -12.95
CA ALA A 49 -1.43 -4.31 -11.96
C ALA A 49 -0.91 -3.02 -12.62
N HIS A 50 -1.01 -1.90 -11.91
CA HIS A 50 -0.43 -0.64 -12.35
C HIS A 50 1.06 -0.83 -12.67
N PRO A 51 1.62 -0.12 -13.67
CA PRO A 51 3.01 -0.28 -14.08
C PRO A 51 4.05 -0.17 -12.94
N GLY A 52 3.73 0.54 -11.84
CA GLY A 52 4.59 0.69 -10.67
C GLY A 52 4.36 -0.30 -9.52
N ALA A 53 3.31 -1.13 -9.57
CA ALA A 53 2.89 -1.95 -8.42
C ALA A 53 4.00 -2.94 -8.00
N VAL A 54 4.55 -3.71 -8.93
CA VAL A 54 5.61 -4.69 -8.64
C VAL A 54 6.86 -4.01 -8.06
N ALA A 55 7.29 -2.89 -8.65
CA ALA A 55 8.47 -2.16 -8.16
C ALA A 55 8.24 -1.60 -6.76
N ALA A 56 7.05 -1.08 -6.47
CA ALA A 56 6.70 -0.57 -5.14
C ALA A 56 6.65 -1.69 -4.10
N LEU A 57 6.02 -2.83 -4.42
CA LEU A 57 5.97 -3.99 -3.52
C LEU A 57 7.36 -4.57 -3.25
N ALA A 58 8.20 -4.69 -4.28
CA ALA A 58 9.58 -5.14 -4.12
C ALA A 58 10.41 -4.20 -3.22
N ALA A 59 10.17 -2.89 -3.30
CA ALA A 59 10.83 -1.91 -2.44
C ALA A 59 10.28 -1.92 -0.99
N LEU A 60 9.01 -2.29 -0.81
CA LEU A 60 8.35 -2.39 0.50
C LEU A 60 8.70 -3.68 1.24
N ALA A 61 8.74 -4.81 0.54
CA ALA A 61 8.96 -6.15 1.10
C ALA A 61 10.07 -6.24 2.16
N PRO A 62 11.32 -5.74 1.92
CA PRO A 62 12.38 -5.84 2.92
C PRO A 62 12.15 -4.96 4.16
N ARG A 63 11.24 -3.99 4.12
CA ARG A 63 10.92 -3.12 5.27
C ARG A 63 9.95 -3.75 6.25
N VAL A 64 9.10 -4.66 5.77
CA VAL A 64 8.01 -5.27 6.54
C VAL A 64 8.24 -6.76 6.83
N ALA A 65 9.50 -7.20 6.73
CA ALA A 65 9.90 -8.59 6.94
C ALA A 65 9.09 -9.60 6.09
N SER A 66 8.70 -9.20 4.88
CA SER A 66 8.01 -10.10 3.93
C SER A 66 8.97 -11.19 3.45
N VAL A 67 8.41 -12.39 3.24
CA VAL A 67 9.10 -13.60 2.75
C VAL A 67 9.29 -13.56 1.24
#